data_AF-A0A438JF00-F1
#
_entry.id   AF-A0A438JF00-F1
#
_cell.length_a   1.000
_cell.length_b   1.000
_cell.length_c   1.000
_cell.angle_alpha   90.00
_cell.angle_beta   90.00
_cell.angle_gamma   90.00
#
_symmetry.space_group_name_H-M   'P 1'
#
loop_
_entity.id
_entity.type
_entity.pdbx_description
1 polymer ?
#
loop_
_entity_poly.entity_id
_entity_poly.type
_entity_poly.pdbx_seq_one_letter_code
_entity_poly.pdbx_strand_id
1 'polypeptide(L)'
;MKATATPDRYQLRCIETPFRLENMWLLHFDFKERFRCWWQECQDDGWEGHRFMRKLKFVKVKLKEWSRGVFGDSREKKNNILSDIARIDVIEQEGNLNYDLHFGSL
;
A
#
# COMPACT_ATOMS: atom_id res chain seq x y z
N MET A 1 -51.12 15.48 -1.16
CA MET A 1 -49.94 16.10 -1.80
C MET A 1 -48.72 15.33 -1.33
N LYS A 2 -48.07 14.55 -2.20
CA LYS A 2 -46.89 13.75 -1.82
C LYS A 2 -45.65 14.64 -1.97
N ALA A 3 -44.90 14.83 -0.89
CA ALA A 3 -43.63 15.54 -0.91
C ALA A 3 -42.63 14.77 -1.79
N THR A 4 -42.16 15.41 -2.85
CA THR A 4 -41.05 14.93 -3.66
C THR A 4 -39.76 15.15 -2.87
N ALA A 5 -39.24 14.08 -2.27
CA ALA A 5 -37.89 14.06 -1.73
C ALA A 5 -36.91 14.23 -2.90
N THR A 6 -36.30 15.40 -2.99
CA THR A 6 -35.16 15.67 -3.88
C THR A 6 -33.96 14.89 -3.32
N PRO A 7 -33.25 14.07 -4.12
CA PRO A 7 -32.09 13.36 -3.61
C PRO A 7 -30.98 14.37 -3.39
N ASP A 8 -30.48 14.35 -2.15
CA ASP A 8 -29.48 15.24 -1.58
C ASP A 8 -28.25 15.36 -2.48
N ARG A 9 -28.01 16.54 -3.06
CA ARG A 9 -26.88 16.83 -3.98
C ARG A 9 -25.54 17.02 -3.25
N TYR A 10 -25.42 16.50 -2.03
CA TYR A 10 -24.20 16.53 -1.24
C TYR A 10 -23.67 15.14 -0.88
N GLN A 11 -24.10 14.09 -1.60
CA GLN A 11 -23.40 12.81 -1.54
C GLN A 11 -22.06 12.93 -2.28
N LEU A 12 -21.11 13.64 -1.67
CA LEU A 12 -19.68 13.54 -1.96
C LEU A 12 -19.28 12.09 -1.69
N ARG A 13 -19.48 11.22 -2.69
CA ARG A 13 -18.99 9.85 -2.70
C ARG A 13 -17.48 9.84 -3.00
N CYS A 14 -16.74 10.57 -2.17
CA CYS A 14 -15.39 10.22 -1.78
C CYS A 14 -15.61 9.85 -0.32
N ILE A 15 -15.59 8.58 0.10
CA ILE A 15 -14.36 7.85 0.36
C ILE A 15 -14.72 6.35 0.38
N GLU A 16 -14.29 5.55 -0.61
CA GLU A 16 -14.28 4.09 -0.39
C GLU A 16 -12.98 3.66 0.33
N THR A 17 -11.92 4.47 0.32
CA THR A 17 -10.77 4.34 1.23
C THR A 17 -9.94 5.62 1.27
N PRO A 18 -9.61 6.19 2.45
CA PRO A 18 -8.76 7.38 2.53
C PRO A 18 -7.36 7.07 1.99
N PHE A 19 -6.71 8.08 1.41
CA PHE A 19 -5.33 7.95 0.95
C PHE A 19 -4.41 7.71 2.17
N ARG A 20 -3.71 6.57 2.18
CA ARG A 20 -2.77 6.20 3.24
C ARG A 20 -1.36 6.33 2.71
N LEU A 21 -0.52 7.05 3.44
CA LEU A 21 0.92 7.17 3.21
C LEU A 21 1.64 6.26 4.20
N GLU A 22 2.58 5.46 3.71
CA GLU A 22 3.47 4.68 4.57
C GLU A 22 4.66 5.55 5.02
N ASN A 23 5.06 5.40 6.28
CA ASN A 23 6.19 6.15 6.84
C ASN A 23 7.49 5.89 6.08
N MET A 24 7.67 4.69 5.53
CA MET A 24 8.83 4.34 4.70
C MET A 24 9.00 5.30 3.51
N TRP A 25 7.91 5.71 2.86
CA TRP A 25 7.96 6.65 1.75
C TRP A 25 8.42 8.03 2.21
N LEU A 26 7.91 8.52 3.34
CA LEU A 26 8.25 9.83 3.89
C LEU A 26 9.71 9.95 4.32
N LEU A 27 10.32 8.84 4.74
CA LEU A 27 11.73 8.79 5.17
C LEU A 27 12.72 8.73 4.00
N HIS A 28 12.26 8.46 2.78
CA HIS A 28 13.14 8.34 1.63
C HIS A 28 13.48 9.71 1.04
N PHE A 29 14.77 10.00 0.85
CA PHE A 29 15.27 11.30 0.41
C PHE A 29 14.64 11.81 -0.91
N ASP A 30 14.44 10.92 -1.88
CA ASP A 30 13.82 11.26 -3.18
C ASP A 30 12.31 11.53 -3.14
N PHE A 31 11.60 11.19 -2.04
CA PHE A 31 10.14 11.17 -2.05
C PHE A 31 9.53 12.53 -2.40
N LYS A 32 10.05 13.60 -1.78
CA LYS A 32 9.50 14.95 -1.95
C LYS A 32 9.64 15.45 -3.39
N GLU A 33 10.80 15.20 -4.02
CA GLU A 33 11.07 15.59 -5.40
C GLU A 33 10.17 14.81 -6.37
N ARG A 34 10.09 13.48 -6.20
CA ARG A 34 9.26 12.60 -7.04
C ARG A 34 7.77 12.90 -6.91
N PHE A 35 7.29 13.11 -5.68
CA PHE A 35 5.91 13.49 -5.43
C PHE A 35 5.55 14.78 -6.15
N ARG A 36 6.44 15.78 -6.12
CA ARG A 36 6.25 17.05 -6.82
C ARG A 36 6.16 16.85 -8.34
N CYS A 37 7.04 16.04 -8.92
CA CYS A 37 6.98 15.70 -10.35
C CYS A 37 5.63 15.08 -10.72
N TRP A 38 5.21 14.01 -10.02
CA TRP A 38 3.94 13.34 -10.30
C TRP A 38 2.72 14.26 -10.10
N TRP A 39 2.79 15.17 -9.13
CA TRP A 39 1.73 16.13 -8.88
C TRP A 39 1.55 17.15 -10.01
N GLN A 40 2.66 17.53 -10.67
CA GLN A 40 2.68 18.47 -11.79
C GLN A 40 2.37 17.80 -13.14
N GLU A 41 2.73 16.52 -13.31
CA GLU A 41 2.40 15.72 -14.50
C GLU A 41 0.89 15.57 -14.73
N CYS A 42 0.09 15.58 -13.67
CA CYS A 42 -1.36 15.52 -13.79
C CYS A 42 -1.93 16.90 -14.15
N GLN A 43 -2.07 17.14 -15.46
CA GLN A 43 -2.84 18.23 -16.04
C GLN A 43 -4.23 17.70 -16.41
N ASP A 44 -5.26 18.24 -15.78
CA ASP A 44 -6.64 17.81 -15.95
C ASP A 44 -7.55 19.03 -15.93
N ASP A 45 -8.47 19.11 -16.89
CA ASP A 45 -9.43 20.21 -17.01
C ASP A 45 -10.79 19.74 -16.45
N GLY A 46 -11.14 20.24 -15.27
CA GLY A 46 -12.38 19.87 -14.58
C GLY A 46 -12.55 20.59 -13.24
N TRP A 47 -13.70 20.37 -12.59
CA TRP A 47 -13.99 20.95 -11.26
C TRP A 47 -12.93 20.59 -10.22
N GLU A 48 -12.58 21.53 -9.36
CA GLU A 48 -11.41 21.46 -8.47
C GLU A 48 -11.40 20.22 -7.58
N GLY A 49 -12.55 19.82 -7.03
CA GLY A 49 -12.68 18.59 -6.22
C GLY A 49 -12.43 17.32 -7.03
N HIS A 50 -12.95 17.25 -8.26
CA HIS A 50 -12.73 16.12 -9.16
C HIS A 50 -11.27 16.04 -9.62
N ARG A 51 -10.66 17.20 -9.89
CA ARG A 51 -9.24 17.35 -10.22
C ARG A 51 -8.36 16.82 -9.09
N PHE A 52 -8.65 17.21 -7.86
CA PHE A 52 -7.91 16.74 -6.68
C PHE A 52 -8.00 15.21 -6.52
N MET A 53 -9.20 14.65 -6.66
CA MET A 53 -9.39 13.20 -6.57
C MET A 53 -8.67 12.42 -7.67
N ARG A 54 -8.63 12.93 -8.90
CA ARG A 54 -7.86 12.32 -9.99
C ARG A 54 -6.36 12.41 -9.75
N LYS A 55 -5.86 13.56 -9.27
CA LYS A 55 -4.46 13.72 -8.85
C LYS A 55 -4.05 12.71 -7.78
N LEU A 56 -4.86 12.55 -6.73
CA LEU A 56 -4.60 11.57 -5.68
C LEU A 56 -4.57 10.14 -6.22
N LYS A 57 -5.50 9.77 -7.12
CA LYS A 57 -5.51 8.45 -7.75
C LYS A 57 -4.26 8.23 -8.61
N PHE A 58 -3.84 9.23 -9.38
CA PHE A 58 -2.63 9.17 -10.20
C PHE A 58 -1.37 8.98 -9.34
N VAL A 59 -1.20 9.83 -8.33
CA VAL A 59 -0.05 9.72 -7.40
C VAL A 59 -0.07 8.39 -6.67
N LYS A 60 -1.25 7.86 -6.29
CA LYS A 60 -1.36 6.53 -5.66
C LYS A 60 -0.75 5.42 -6.52
N VAL A 61 -0.96 5.46 -7.85
CA VAL A 61 -0.41 4.45 -8.77
C VAL A 61 1.10 4.61 -8.88
N LYS A 62 1.59 5.83 -9.14
CA LYS A 62 3.03 6.13 -9.23
C LYS A 62 3.77 5.75 -7.96
N LEU A 63 3.18 6.03 -6.81
CA LEU A 63 3.76 5.72 -5.51
C LEU A 63 3.86 4.22 -5.26
N LYS A 64 2.86 3.43 -5.70
CA LYS A 64 2.94 1.96 -5.64
C LYS A 64 4.04 1.39 -6.53
N GLU A 65 4.16 1.88 -7.76
CA GLU A 65 5.21 1.45 -8.70
C GLU A 65 6.59 1.78 -8.16
N TRP A 66 6.78 3.02 -7.73
CA TRP A 66 8.02 3.48 -7.14
C TRP A 66 8.36 2.74 -5.84
N SER A 67 7.37 2.52 -4.97
CA SER A 67 7.56 1.77 -3.72
C SER A 67 8.05 0.35 -3.99
N ARG A 68 7.52 -0.33 -5.02
CA ARG A 68 8.00 -1.66 -5.41
C ARG A 68 9.43 -1.63 -5.95
N GLY A 69 9.78 -0.61 -6.73
CA GLY A 69 11.13 -0.45 -7.28
C GLY A 69 12.19 -0.08 -6.23
N VAL A 70 11.84 0.70 -5.22
CA VAL A 70 12.78 1.22 -4.21
C VAL A 70 12.86 0.32 -2.97
N PHE A 71 11.73 -0.13 -2.44
CA PHE A 71 11.69 -0.93 -1.21
C PHE A 71 11.59 -2.43 -1.48
N GLY A 72 11.48 -2.84 -2.75
CA GLY A 72 11.13 -4.20 -3.14
C GLY A 72 9.70 -4.56 -2.74
N ASP A 73 9.29 -5.80 -3.00
CA ASP A 73 8.02 -6.31 -2.50
C ASP A 73 8.17 -6.68 -1.01
N SER A 74 8.09 -5.65 -0.15
CA SER A 74 8.11 -5.82 1.31
C SER A 74 6.99 -6.75 1.80
N ARG A 75 5.92 -6.91 1.00
CA ARG A 75 4.82 -7.85 1.27
C ARG A 75 5.23 -9.27 0.90
N GLU A 76 5.97 -9.47 -0.19
CA GLU A 76 6.55 -10.76 -0.56
C GLU A 76 7.55 -11.24 0.49
N LYS A 77 8.47 -10.38 0.96
CA LYS A 77 9.38 -10.75 2.07
C LYS A 77 8.61 -11.17 3.33
N LYS A 78 7.57 -10.41 3.70
CA LYS A 78 6.72 -10.76 4.85
C LYS A 78 5.99 -12.08 4.63
N ASN A 79 5.46 -12.33 3.43
CA ASN A 79 4.76 -13.57 3.09
C ASN A 79 5.72 -14.76 3.06
N ASN A 80 6.94 -14.60 2.56
CA ASN A 80 7.96 -15.66 2.56
C ASN A 80 8.33 -16.03 3.99
N ILE A 81 8.58 -15.05 4.86
CA ILE A 81 8.85 -15.30 6.28
C ILE A 81 7.66 -16.00 6.95
N LEU A 82 6.42 -15.56 6.68
CA LEU A 82 5.22 -16.22 7.21
C LEU A 82 5.06 -17.65 6.68
N SER A 83 5.41 -17.90 5.42
CA SER A 83 5.39 -19.22 4.81
C SER A 83 6.47 -20.13 5.40
N ASP A 84 7.65 -19.59 5.70
CA ASP A 84 8.73 -20.31 6.37
C ASP A 84 8.34 -20.69 7.80
N ILE A 85 7.73 -19.76 8.55
CA ILE A 85 7.19 -20.04 9.89
C ILE A 85 6.13 -21.12 9.82
N ALA A 86 5.14 -20.99 8.92
CA ALA A 86 4.08 -21.99 8.76
C ALA A 86 4.62 -23.38 8.38
N ARG A 87 5.68 -23.44 7.55
CA ARG A 87 6.37 -24.69 7.21
C ARG A 87 7.03 -25.32 8.43
N ILE A 88 7.68 -24.51 9.27
CA ILE A 88 8.33 -24.98 10.50
C ILE A 88 7.27 -25.51 11.48
N ASP A 89 6.16 -24.79 11.68
CA ASP A 89 5.06 -25.21 12.58
C ASP A 89 4.47 -26.58 12.20
N VAL A 90 4.34 -26.86 10.89
CA VAL A 90 3.89 -28.16 10.38
C VAL A 90 4.90 -29.26 10.71
N ILE A 91 6.20 -29.00 10.53
CA ILE A 91 7.28 -29.95 10.84
C ILE A 91 7.33 -30.25 12.35
N GLU A 92 7.08 -29.25 13.21
CA GLU A 92 7.02 -29.44 14.66
C GLU A 92 5.82 -30.30 15.08
N GLN A 93 4.64 -30.10 14.47
CA GLN A 93 3.44 -30.90 14.76
C GLN A 93 3.55 -32.36 14.30
N GLU A 94 4.29 -32.63 13.23
CA GLU A 94 4.54 -33.98 12.72
C GLU A 94 5.60 -34.73 13.53
N GLY A 95 6.20 -34.12 14.56
CA GLY A 95 7.19 -34.74 15.43
C GLY A 95 8.53 -35.05 14.74
N ASN A 96 8.77 -34.50 13.56
CA ASN A 96 9.96 -34.77 12.73
C ASN A 96 11.01 -33.64 12.86
N LEU A 97 11.21 -33.15 14.08
CA LEU A 97 12.35 -32.29 14.39
C LEU A 97 13.58 -33.17 14.53
N ASN A 98 14.28 -33.38 13.41
CA ASN A 98 15.67 -33.78 13.48
C ASN A 98 16.45 -32.56 14.00
N TYR A 99 16.61 -32.48 15.32
CA TYR A 99 17.42 -31.48 16.01
C TYR A 99 18.91 -31.70 15.75
N ASP A 100 19.32 -31.85 14.49
CA ASP A 100 20.73 -31.85 14.11
C ASP A 100 21.20 -30.41 13.84
N LEU A 101 20.77 -29.50 14.72
CA LEU A 101 21.52 -28.29 15.00
C LEU A 101 22.77 -28.72 15.75
N HIS A 102 23.78 -29.10 14.97
CA HIS A 102 25.18 -29.09 15.36
C HIS A 102 25.52 -27.67 15.85
N PHE A 103 25.17 -27.38 17.10
CA PHE A 103 25.78 -26.31 17.86
C PHE A 103 27.25 -26.68 17.93
N GLY A 104 28.09 -25.83 17.34
CA GLY A 104 29.52 -26.06 17.17
C GLY A 104 30.16 -26.62 18.42
N SER A 105 30.81 -27.78 18.24
CA SER A 105 31.83 -28.33 19.12
C SER A 105 32.86 -27.26 19.50
N LEU A 106 33.14 -27.19 20.82
CA LEU A 106 34.30 -26.61 21.52
C LEU A 106 34.83 -25.24 21.09
#